data_AF-A0A968XNB8-F1
#
_entry.id   AF-A0A968XNB8-F1
#
_cell.length_a   1.000
_cell.length_b   1.000
_cell.length_c   1.000
_cell.angle_alpha   90.00
_cell.angle_beta   90.00
_cell.angle_gamma   90.00
#
_symmetry.space_group_name_H-M   'P 1'
#
loop_
_entity.id
_entity.type
_entity.pdbx_description
1 polymer ?
#
loop_
_entity_poly.entity_id
_entity_poly.type
_entity_poly.pdbx_seq_one_letter_code
_entity_poly.pdbx_strand_id
1 'polypeptide(L)'
;MFLQALNEFYTRAINEKIIQESAFTEKYIRWQIHLDLDGNLLGIVESPEEKDENGKRKVKTFSVPKTNRPKVAGGVAEFLWDSLEAVFCLKTDFDAVEPNEKKRSSQEANRQAKFDDFWRQVEEAFAETKSPLLNGILQFRQKFQTFGTDNFLRWGNFEGRRKTLLARQNLDRN
;
A
#
# COMPACT_ATOMS: atom_id res chain seq x y z
N MET A 1 0.21 -6.52 -13.77
CA MET A 1 0.00 -6.09 -15.17
C MET A 1 -1.18 -5.14 -15.39
N PHE A 2 -2.31 -5.26 -14.67
CA PHE A 2 -3.50 -4.41 -14.93
C PHE A 2 -3.24 -2.89 -14.85
N LEU A 3 -2.67 -2.39 -13.74
CA LEU A 3 -2.38 -0.95 -13.59
C LEU A 3 -1.33 -0.44 -14.58
N GLN A 4 -0.38 -1.29 -14.97
CA GLN A 4 0.63 -0.93 -15.96
C GLN A 4 0.00 -0.70 -17.34
N ALA A 5 -0.86 -1.62 -17.78
CA ALA A 5 -1.57 -1.48 -19.06
C ALA A 5 -2.46 -0.24 -19.08
N LEU A 6 -3.13 0.09 -17.96
CA LEU A 6 -3.90 1.33 -17.84
C LEU A 6 -2.99 2.56 -17.93
N ASN A 7 -1.86 2.57 -17.23
CA ASN A 7 -0.92 3.69 -17.27
C ASN A 7 -0.34 3.89 -18.68
N GLU A 8 -0.03 2.80 -19.39
CA GLU A 8 0.42 2.82 -20.79
C GLU A 8 -0.66 3.39 -21.72
N PHE A 9 -1.93 3.01 -21.51
CA PHE A 9 -3.06 3.58 -22.23
C PHE A 9 -3.16 5.10 -22.03
N TYR A 10 -3.11 5.58 -20.77
CA TYR A 10 -3.15 7.02 -20.47
C TYR A 10 -1.97 7.77 -21.11
N THR A 11 -0.77 7.20 -21.03
CA THR A 11 0.43 7.77 -21.64
C THR A 11 0.25 7.92 -23.15
N ARG A 12 -0.25 6.88 -23.82
CA ARG A 12 -0.52 6.92 -25.26
C ARG A 12 -1.63 7.92 -25.62
N ALA A 13 -2.73 7.92 -24.88
CA ALA A 13 -3.88 8.78 -25.15
C ALA A 13 -3.54 10.27 -24.98
N ILE A 14 -2.66 10.63 -24.04
CA ILE A 14 -2.13 11.99 -23.89
C ILE A 14 -1.26 12.36 -25.10
N ASN A 15 -0.35 11.48 -25.51
CA ASN A 15 0.53 11.72 -26.66
C ASN A 15 -0.26 11.90 -27.97
N GLU A 16 -1.34 11.15 -28.12
CA GLU A 16 -2.28 11.26 -29.26
C GLU A 16 -3.30 12.39 -29.09
N LYS A 17 -3.23 13.17 -27.99
CA LYS A 17 -4.13 14.30 -27.67
C LYS A 17 -5.61 13.91 -27.57
N ILE A 18 -5.89 12.65 -27.24
CA ILE A 18 -7.25 12.14 -27.00
C ILE A 18 -7.77 12.61 -25.65
N ILE A 19 -6.90 12.66 -24.65
CA ILE A 19 -7.18 13.16 -23.30
C ILE A 19 -6.13 14.18 -22.89
N GLN A 20 -6.48 15.05 -21.93
CA GLN A 20 -5.62 16.15 -21.50
C GLN A 20 -4.82 15.84 -20.23
N GLU A 21 -5.31 14.91 -19.39
CA GLU A 21 -4.72 14.63 -18.08
C GLU A 21 -4.64 13.13 -17.81
N SER A 22 -3.55 12.71 -17.15
CA SER A 22 -3.37 11.33 -16.70
C SER A 22 -4.20 11.04 -15.45
N ALA A 23 -4.76 9.82 -15.38
CA ALA A 23 -5.28 9.28 -14.12
C ALA A 23 -4.18 8.78 -13.18
N PHE A 24 -2.90 8.93 -13.56
CA PHE A 24 -1.74 8.49 -12.79
C PHE A 24 -0.85 9.68 -12.41
N THR A 25 -0.14 9.53 -11.30
CA THR A 25 0.84 10.49 -10.80
C THR A 25 2.06 9.76 -10.25
N GLU A 26 3.22 10.42 -10.24
CA GLU A 26 4.43 9.85 -9.65
C GLU A 26 4.46 10.07 -8.13
N LYS A 27 4.62 8.99 -7.38
CA LYS A 27 4.70 9.03 -5.91
C LYS A 27 5.83 8.19 -5.37
N TYR A 28 6.48 8.71 -4.35
CA TYR A 28 7.33 7.89 -3.51
C TYR A 28 6.45 7.03 -2.60
N ILE A 29 6.65 5.71 -2.68
CA ILE A 29 6.07 4.75 -1.75
C ILE A 29 7.21 4.21 -0.91
N ARG A 30 7.18 4.40 0.40
CA ARG A 30 8.25 3.90 1.29
C ARG A 30 8.21 2.38 1.46
N TRP A 31 7.02 1.80 1.60
CA TRP A 31 6.84 0.39 1.90
C TRP A 31 5.96 -0.29 0.86
N GLN A 32 6.42 -1.42 0.33
CA GLN A 32 5.69 -2.25 -0.62
C GLN A 32 5.26 -3.54 0.07
N ILE A 33 3.97 -3.86 -0.01
CA ILE A 33 3.39 -5.10 0.53
C ILE A 33 3.26 -6.08 -0.63
N HIS A 34 4.03 -7.17 -0.60
CA HIS A 34 4.03 -8.16 -1.67
C HIS A 34 3.09 -9.31 -1.30
N LEU A 35 2.11 -9.55 -2.16
CA LEU A 35 1.11 -10.61 -2.01
C LEU A 35 1.22 -11.58 -3.19
N ASP A 36 0.87 -12.84 -2.98
CA ASP A 36 0.48 -13.73 -4.07
C ASP A 36 -0.99 -13.55 -4.46
N LEU A 37 -1.45 -14.29 -5.49
CA LEU A 37 -2.84 -14.21 -5.98
C LEU A 37 -3.87 -14.76 -5.00
N ASP A 38 -3.44 -15.58 -4.04
CA ASP A 38 -4.29 -16.11 -2.98
C ASP A 38 -4.35 -15.17 -1.77
N GLY A 39 -3.66 -14.03 -1.83
CA GLY A 39 -3.60 -13.05 -0.74
C GLY A 39 -2.70 -13.48 0.43
N ASN A 40 -1.77 -14.41 0.21
CA ASN A 40 -0.73 -14.69 1.21
C ASN A 40 0.34 -13.59 1.16
N LEU A 41 0.81 -13.15 2.32
CA LEU A 41 1.93 -12.23 2.37
C LEU A 41 3.24 -12.94 2.00
N LEU A 42 3.91 -12.41 0.97
CA LEU A 42 5.26 -12.80 0.57
C LEU A 42 6.35 -11.99 1.28
N GLY A 43 6.05 -10.73 1.61
CA GLY A 43 6.92 -9.87 2.42
C GLY A 43 6.54 -8.39 2.36
N ILE A 44 7.21 -7.59 3.20
CA ILE A 44 7.18 -6.13 3.14
C ILE A 44 8.58 -5.66 2.80
N VAL A 45 8.71 -4.80 1.80
CA VAL A 45 10.01 -4.34 1.28
C VAL A 45 10.05 -2.82 1.37
N GLU A 46 11.14 -2.26 1.92
CA GLU A 46 11.39 -0.82 1.82
C GLU A 46 11.80 -0.50 0.38
N SER A 47 11.23 0.56 -0.18
CA SER A 47 11.59 0.98 -1.53
C SER A 47 13.05 1.37 -1.58
N PRO A 48 13.81 0.90 -2.58
CA PRO A 48 15.23 1.15 -2.66
C PRO A 48 15.51 2.64 -2.83
N GLU A 49 16.52 3.14 -2.10
CA GLU A 49 17.13 4.43 -2.38
C GLU A 49 18.05 4.26 -3.61
N GLU A 50 17.71 4.93 -4.72
CA GLU A 50 18.64 5.07 -5.83
C GLU A 50 19.63 6.20 -5.53
N LYS A 51 20.79 6.22 -6.19
CA LYS A 51 21.68 7.39 -6.19
C LYS A 51 21.63 8.00 -7.57
N ASP A 52 21.56 9.33 -7.64
CA ASP A 52 21.72 10.04 -8.90
C ASP A 52 23.20 10.00 -9.36
N GLU A 53 23.44 10.53 -10.56
CA GLU A 53 24.76 10.66 -11.17
C GLU A 53 25.77 11.49 -10.34
N ASN A 54 25.28 12.28 -9.38
CA ASN A 54 26.08 13.07 -8.44
C ASN A 54 26.21 12.40 -7.06
N GLY A 55 25.75 11.15 -6.91
CA GLY A 55 25.77 10.40 -5.66
C GLY A 55 24.74 10.85 -4.62
N LYS A 56 23.83 11.76 -4.95
CA LYS A 56 22.73 12.16 -4.07
C LYS A 56 21.66 11.08 -4.06
N ARG A 57 21.02 10.88 -2.90
CA ARG A 57 19.90 9.96 -2.77
C ARG A 57 18.75 10.42 -3.67
N LYS A 58 18.40 9.59 -4.64
CA LYS A 58 17.22 9.70 -5.47
C LYS A 58 16.21 8.68 -4.97
N VAL A 59 15.06 9.18 -4.56
CA VAL A 59 14.00 8.31 -4.04
C VAL A 59 13.24 7.71 -5.22
N LYS A 60 13.12 6.38 -5.28
CA LYS A 60 12.37 5.71 -6.35
C LYS A 60 10.89 6.10 -6.29
N THR A 61 10.36 6.60 -7.40
CA THR A 61 8.92 6.88 -7.55
C THR A 61 8.22 5.78 -8.33
N PHE A 62 6.92 5.70 -8.13
CA PHE A 62 6.02 4.78 -8.80
C PHE A 62 4.88 5.58 -9.41
N SER A 63 4.50 5.18 -10.63
CA SER A 63 3.30 5.68 -11.27
C SER A 63 2.08 5.02 -10.63
N VAL A 64 1.25 5.82 -9.96
CA VAL A 64 0.13 5.34 -9.15
C VAL A 64 -1.17 6.05 -9.51
N PRO A 65 -2.34 5.39 -9.33
CA PRO A 65 -3.63 6.02 -9.57
C PRO A 65 -3.82 7.27 -8.73
N LYS A 66 -4.29 8.35 -9.34
CA LYS A 66 -4.61 9.62 -8.68
C LYS A 66 -6.06 9.60 -8.17
N THR A 67 -6.26 9.96 -6.90
CA THR A 67 -7.61 10.25 -6.40
C THR A 67 -8.01 11.69 -6.73
N ASN A 68 -9.08 11.86 -7.51
CA ASN A 68 -9.64 13.17 -7.87
C ASN A 68 -10.69 13.69 -6.85
N ARG A 69 -10.94 12.94 -5.78
CA ARG A 69 -11.92 13.28 -4.75
C ARG A 69 -11.32 14.29 -3.73
N PRO A 70 -12.08 15.31 -3.30
CA PRO A 70 -11.59 16.28 -2.31
C PRO A 70 -11.22 15.61 -0.99
N LYS A 71 -10.04 15.93 -0.44
CA LYS A 71 -9.54 15.35 0.82
C LYS A 71 -9.84 16.20 2.07
N VAL A 72 -10.53 17.32 1.89
CA VAL A 72 -10.68 18.37 2.92
C VAL A 72 -11.47 17.90 4.15
N ALA A 73 -12.33 16.89 3.99
CA ALA A 73 -13.15 16.35 5.07
C ALA A 73 -12.49 15.20 5.87
N GLY A 74 -11.27 14.78 5.50
CA GLY A 74 -10.75 13.48 5.93
C GLY A 74 -11.51 12.31 5.27
N GLY A 75 -11.11 11.07 5.56
CA GLY A 75 -11.85 9.86 5.20
C GLY A 75 -11.73 9.39 3.75
N VAL A 76 -11.02 10.13 2.88
CA VAL A 76 -10.76 9.71 1.50
C VAL A 76 -9.38 9.04 1.42
N ALA A 77 -9.36 7.80 0.93
CA ALA A 77 -8.13 7.05 0.73
C ALA A 77 -7.60 7.16 -0.71
N GLU A 78 -6.28 7.08 -0.85
CA GLU A 78 -5.60 6.83 -2.11
C GLU A 78 -5.79 5.38 -2.56
N PHE A 79 -6.09 5.18 -3.83
CA PHE A 79 -6.34 3.85 -4.36
C PHE A 79 -5.02 3.08 -4.52
N LEU A 80 -4.83 2.03 -3.69
CA LEU A 80 -3.68 1.10 -3.70
C LEU A 80 -2.34 1.61 -3.14
N TRP A 81 -2.23 2.85 -2.66
CA TRP A 81 -0.96 3.40 -2.16
C TRP A 81 -1.11 4.36 -0.97
N ASP A 82 -1.92 4.02 0.03
CA ASP A 82 -2.14 4.92 1.17
C ASP A 82 -1.39 4.49 2.45
N SER A 83 -1.54 5.28 3.52
CA SER A 83 -0.95 5.06 4.84
C SER A 83 -1.47 3.78 5.50
N LEU A 84 -0.69 3.27 6.48
CA LEU A 84 -1.11 2.12 7.29
C LEU A 84 -2.43 2.37 8.05
N GLU A 85 -2.74 3.63 8.38
CA GLU A 85 -4.05 4.03 8.91
C GLU A 85 -5.18 3.66 7.94
N ALA A 86 -5.03 3.96 6.66
CA ALA A 86 -6.04 3.66 5.64
C ALA A 86 -6.10 2.16 5.33
N VAL A 87 -4.97 1.47 5.26
CA VAL A 87 -4.97 0.05 4.88
C VAL A 87 -5.39 -0.86 6.04
N PHE A 88 -4.96 -0.54 7.26
CA PHE A 88 -5.06 -1.42 8.43
C PHE A 88 -5.80 -0.82 9.63
N CYS A 89 -6.32 0.41 9.53
CA CYS A 89 -6.96 1.12 10.64
C CYS A 89 -6.04 1.29 11.88
N LEU A 90 -4.72 1.31 11.68
CA LEU A 90 -3.73 1.40 12.76
C LEU A 90 -3.46 2.85 13.18
N LYS A 91 -3.28 3.10 14.49
CA LYS A 91 -2.70 4.37 14.98
C LYS A 91 -1.21 4.36 14.61
N THR A 92 -0.73 5.38 13.92
CA THR A 92 0.70 5.46 13.51
C THR A 92 1.54 6.40 14.36
N ASP A 93 0.91 7.26 15.16
CA ASP A 93 1.59 8.21 16.04
C ASP A 93 1.39 7.82 17.50
N PHE A 94 2.29 6.96 17.99
CA PHE A 94 2.28 6.46 19.37
C PHE A 94 2.89 7.46 20.37
N ASP A 95 3.72 8.38 19.89
CA ASP A 95 4.45 9.35 20.71
C ASP A 95 3.74 10.71 20.80
N ALA A 96 2.68 10.92 20.01
CA ALA A 96 1.86 12.12 20.09
C ALA A 96 1.26 12.32 21.50
N VAL A 97 1.25 13.59 21.93
CA VAL A 97 0.47 14.03 23.09
C VAL A 97 -0.96 13.55 22.94
N GLU A 98 -1.43 12.79 23.93
CA GLU A 98 -2.78 12.23 23.92
C GLU A 98 -3.81 13.34 23.69
N PRO A 99 -4.58 13.27 22.59
CA PRO A 99 -5.58 14.28 22.29
C PRO A 99 -6.70 14.24 23.33
N ASN A 100 -7.39 15.37 23.50
CA ASN A 100 -8.63 15.37 24.27
C ASN A 100 -9.66 14.40 23.65
N GLU A 101 -10.65 13.99 24.45
CA GLU A 101 -11.63 12.98 24.05
C GLU A 101 -12.33 13.31 22.72
N LYS A 102 -12.77 14.55 22.54
CA LYS A 102 -13.42 15.00 21.29
C LYS A 102 -12.51 14.83 20.07
N LYS A 103 -11.24 15.17 20.20
CA LYS A 103 -10.25 15.02 19.12
C LYS A 103 -9.90 13.54 18.90
N ARG A 104 -9.85 12.72 19.95
CA ARG A 104 -9.67 11.27 19.85
C ARG A 104 -10.79 10.62 19.05
N SER A 105 -12.05 10.88 19.39
CA SER A 105 -13.21 10.31 18.69
C SER A 105 -13.26 10.77 17.22
N SER A 106 -12.93 12.04 16.94
CA SER A 106 -12.86 12.55 15.57
C SER A 106 -11.75 11.89 14.74
N GLN A 107 -10.57 11.67 15.33
CA GLN A 107 -9.45 10.99 14.65
C GLN A 107 -9.76 9.51 14.39
N GLU A 108 -10.41 8.84 15.33
CA GLU A 108 -10.85 7.46 15.16
C GLU A 108 -11.91 7.31 14.08
N ALA A 109 -12.93 8.18 14.06
CA ALA A 109 -13.93 8.21 13.01
C ALA A 109 -13.30 8.47 11.62
N ASN A 110 -12.34 9.40 11.54
CA ASN A 110 -11.63 9.70 10.30
C ASN A 110 -10.80 8.51 9.81
N ARG A 111 -10.07 7.84 10.72
CA ARG A 111 -9.28 6.65 10.40
C ARG A 111 -10.16 5.51 9.91
N GLN A 112 -11.29 5.27 10.58
CA GLN A 112 -12.26 4.26 10.17
C GLN A 112 -12.86 4.58 8.80
N ALA A 113 -13.29 5.83 8.57
CA ALA A 113 -13.81 6.25 7.27
C ALA A 113 -12.80 6.05 6.13
N LYS A 114 -11.52 6.37 6.39
CA LYS A 114 -10.43 6.17 5.43
C LYS A 114 -10.18 4.69 5.14
N PHE A 115 -10.26 3.86 6.17
CA PHE A 115 -10.16 2.41 6.03
C PHE A 115 -11.30 1.83 5.19
N ASP A 116 -12.54 2.20 5.50
CA ASP A 116 -13.70 1.75 4.76
C ASP A 116 -13.64 2.22 3.30
N ASP A 117 -13.22 3.47 3.06
CA ASP A 117 -13.07 4.00 1.70
C ASP A 117 -11.95 3.32 0.90
N PHE A 118 -10.82 2.97 1.52
CA PHE A 118 -9.76 2.21 0.85
C PHE A 118 -10.29 0.86 0.35
N TRP A 119 -10.93 0.10 1.24
CA TRP A 119 -11.40 -1.24 0.90
C TRP A 119 -12.60 -1.23 -0.06
N ARG A 120 -13.52 -0.28 0.09
CA ARG A 120 -14.63 -0.08 -0.86
C ARG A 120 -14.11 0.12 -2.28
N GLN A 121 -13.06 0.93 -2.48
CA GLN A 121 -12.47 1.15 -3.80
C GLN A 121 -11.91 -0.15 -4.41
N VAL A 122 -11.29 -1.01 -3.61
CA VAL A 122 -10.77 -2.31 -4.07
C VAL A 122 -11.91 -3.27 -4.43
N GLU A 123 -12.96 -3.31 -3.60
CA GLU A 123 -14.16 -4.12 -3.84
C GLU A 123 -14.89 -3.70 -5.12
N GLU A 124 -15.12 -2.41 -5.32
CA GLU A 124 -15.74 -1.86 -6.53
C GLU A 124 -14.90 -2.15 -7.78
N ALA A 125 -13.59 -1.92 -7.71
CA ALA A 125 -12.69 -2.21 -8.82
C ALA A 125 -12.66 -3.70 -9.15
N PHE A 126 -12.71 -4.59 -8.14
CA PHE A 126 -12.80 -6.04 -8.37
C PHE A 126 -14.15 -6.42 -8.97
N ALA A 127 -15.25 -5.83 -8.49
CA ALA A 127 -16.58 -6.09 -9.00
C ALA A 127 -16.68 -5.80 -10.51
N GLU A 128 -16.05 -4.73 -10.97
CA GLU A 128 -16.03 -4.33 -12.38
C GLU A 128 -15.04 -5.15 -13.22
N THR A 129 -13.80 -5.30 -12.75
CA THR A 129 -12.70 -5.84 -13.58
C THR A 129 -12.54 -7.34 -13.47
N LYS A 130 -13.06 -7.96 -12.41
CA LYS A 130 -12.80 -9.36 -12.01
C LYS A 130 -11.31 -9.70 -11.96
N SER A 131 -10.45 -8.72 -11.71
CA SER A 131 -9.00 -8.89 -11.71
C SER A 131 -8.53 -9.85 -10.61
N PRO A 132 -7.77 -10.92 -10.94
CA PRO A 132 -7.20 -11.83 -9.93
C PRO A 132 -6.27 -11.11 -8.93
N LEU A 133 -5.62 -10.03 -9.36
CA LEU A 133 -4.75 -9.23 -8.48
C LEU A 133 -5.54 -8.53 -7.39
N LEU A 134 -6.70 -7.96 -7.73
CA LEU A 134 -7.58 -7.30 -6.75
C LEU A 134 -8.23 -8.34 -5.83
N ASN A 135 -8.57 -9.52 -6.35
CA ASN A 135 -9.02 -10.63 -5.52
C ASN A 135 -7.97 -11.02 -4.48
N GLY A 136 -6.70 -11.15 -4.88
CA GLY A 136 -5.60 -11.43 -3.94
C GLY A 136 -5.50 -10.39 -2.81
N ILE A 137 -5.70 -9.10 -3.12
CA ILE A 137 -5.74 -8.03 -2.11
C ILE A 137 -6.94 -8.19 -1.16
N LEU A 138 -8.12 -8.55 -1.68
CA LEU A 138 -9.31 -8.82 -0.86
C LEU A 138 -9.15 -10.07 0.01
N GLN A 139 -8.57 -11.14 -0.51
CA GLN A 139 -8.25 -12.35 0.27
C GLN A 139 -7.26 -12.05 1.39
N PHE A 140 -6.26 -11.21 1.12
CA PHE A 140 -5.33 -10.73 2.13
C PHE A 140 -6.05 -10.00 3.26
N ARG A 141 -7.03 -9.12 2.96
CA ARG A 141 -7.83 -8.43 3.99
C ARG A 141 -8.50 -9.42 4.95
N GLN A 142 -9.18 -10.44 4.40
CA GLN A 142 -9.90 -11.44 5.18
C GLN A 142 -8.95 -12.22 6.10
N LYS A 143 -7.82 -12.66 5.54
CA LYS A 143 -6.77 -13.36 6.29
C LYS A 143 -6.22 -12.47 7.40
N PHE A 144 -5.86 -11.23 7.08
CA PHE A 144 -5.31 -10.27 8.03
C PHE A 144 -6.24 -10.01 9.23
N GLN A 145 -7.54 -9.82 8.99
CA GLN A 145 -8.54 -9.65 10.04
C GLN A 145 -8.61 -10.85 11.00
N THR A 146 -8.18 -12.03 10.55
CA THR A 146 -8.20 -13.26 11.34
C THR A 146 -6.93 -13.42 12.20
N PHE A 147 -5.76 -12.96 11.73
CA PHE A 147 -4.47 -13.15 12.43
C PHE A 147 -4.09 -12.03 13.41
N GLY A 148 -4.85 -10.93 13.44
CA GLY A 148 -4.58 -9.78 14.29
C GLY A 148 -3.43 -8.89 13.79
N THR A 149 -3.46 -7.62 14.21
CA THR A 149 -2.53 -6.56 13.78
C THR A 149 -1.12 -6.68 14.39
N ASP A 150 -0.97 -7.41 15.50
CA ASP A 150 0.28 -7.56 16.25
C ASP A 150 1.42 -8.20 15.45
N ASN A 151 1.06 -8.99 14.43
CA ASN A 151 2.05 -9.66 13.58
C ASN A 151 2.58 -8.73 12.48
N PHE A 152 1.78 -7.78 11.99
CA PHE A 152 2.15 -6.96 10.84
C PHE A 152 3.22 -5.92 11.16
N LEU A 153 3.15 -5.31 12.35
CA LEU A 153 4.18 -4.36 12.82
C LEU A 153 5.52 -5.06 13.14
N ARG A 154 5.51 -6.38 13.38
CA ARG A 154 6.74 -7.18 13.57
C ARG A 154 7.45 -7.51 12.24
N TRP A 155 6.84 -7.23 11.10
CA TRP A 155 7.33 -7.67 9.78
C TRP A 155 8.32 -6.72 9.10
N GLY A 156 8.61 -5.55 9.69
CA GLY A 156 9.73 -4.69 9.26
C GLY A 156 11.13 -5.27 9.48
N ASN A 157 11.25 -6.49 10.01
CA ASN A 157 12.52 -7.13 10.41
C ASN A 157 12.82 -8.44 9.64
N PHE A 158 12.41 -8.56 8.37
CA PHE A 158 12.62 -9.79 7.60
C PHE A 158 14.06 -10.01 7.11
N GLU A 159 14.91 -8.98 7.07
CA GLU A 159 16.33 -9.13 6.69
C GLU A 159 17.11 -10.00 7.68
N GLY A 160 16.69 -10.06 8.95
CA GLY A 160 17.30 -10.91 9.97
C GLY A 160 16.99 -12.40 9.80
N ARG A 161 15.75 -12.76 9.45
CA ARG A 161 15.30 -14.17 9.51
C ARG A 161 15.65 -15.01 8.28
N ARG A 162 15.80 -14.42 7.08
CA ARG A 162 16.27 -15.18 5.90
C ARG A 162 17.70 -15.67 6.08
N LYS A 163 18.58 -14.87 6.71
CA LYS A 163 19.95 -15.32 7.04
C LYS A 163 19.95 -16.46 8.07
N THR A 164 19.05 -16.44 9.06
CA THR A 164 19.00 -17.49 10.08
C THR A 164 18.38 -18.80 9.59
N LEU A 165 17.37 -18.74 8.71
CA LEU A 165 16.73 -19.94 8.14
C LEU A 165 17.62 -20.65 7.11
N LEU A 166 18.35 -19.90 6.27
CA LEU A 166 19.32 -20.48 5.34
C LEU A 166 20.58 -20.99 6.06
N ALA A 167 21.00 -20.36 7.16
CA ALA A 167 22.12 -20.86 7.96
C ALA A 167 21.79 -22.18 8.69
N ARG A 168 20.54 -22.36 9.16
CA ARG A 168 20.10 -23.61 9.80
C ARG A 168 19.96 -24.76 8.82
N GLN A 169 19.43 -24.54 7.62
CA GLN A 169 19.32 -25.59 6.60
C GLN A 169 20.67 -26.08 6.06
N ASN A 170 21.74 -25.29 6.19
CA ASN A 170 23.11 -25.67 5.81
C ASN A 170 23.91 -26.31 6.95
N LEU A 171 23.43 -26.23 8.20
CA LEU A 171 24.02 -26.92 9.35
C LEU A 171 23.50 -28.36 9.50
N ASP A 172 22.28 -28.64 9.03
CA ASP A 172 21.69 -29.99 9.05
C ASP A 172 22.09 -30.86 7.84
N ARG A 173 23.03 -30.39 7.01
CA ARG A 173 23.51 -31.09 5.79
C ARG A 173 25.02 -31.36 5.76
N ASN A 174 25.72 -31.17 6.88
CA ASN A 174 27.13 -31.57 7.06
C ASN A 174 27.30 -32.47 8.28
#